data_AF-A0A7S7NUG5-F1
#
_entry.id   AF-A0A7S7NUG5-F1
#
_cell.length_a   1.000
_cell.length_b   1.000
_cell.length_c   1.000
_cell.angle_alpha   90.00
_cell.angle_beta   90.00
_cell.angle_gamma   90.00
#
_symmetry.space_group_name_H-M   'P 1'
#
loop_
_entity.id
_entity.type
_entity.pdbx_description
1 polymer ?
#
loop_
_entity_poly.entity_id
_entity_poly.type
_entity_poly.pdbx_seq_one_letter_code
_entity_poly.pdbx_strand_id
1 'polypeptide(L)'
;MTTHQHDKRDPACLEVFAKLSEYVDGELDAVECQEVEAHIADCPPCVEFLQSLKRCVAAERQFQGREECGPVPPELEQRLKSAWQAALARRHHA
;
A
#
# COMPACT_ATOMS: atom_id res chain seq x y z
N MET A 1 -25.06 24.70 -3.31
CA MET A 1 -24.56 23.31 -3.32
C MET A 1 -24.71 22.81 -4.74
N THR A 2 -23.63 22.88 -5.51
CA THR A 2 -23.58 22.40 -6.89
C THR A 2 -23.58 20.87 -6.85
N THR A 3 -24.60 20.26 -7.42
CA THR A 3 -24.70 18.81 -7.58
C THR A 3 -23.73 18.38 -8.68
N HIS A 4 -22.54 17.92 -8.29
CA HIS A 4 -21.62 17.26 -9.21
C HIS A 4 -22.19 15.89 -9.58
N GLN A 5 -22.49 15.67 -10.85
CA GLN A 5 -23.14 14.45 -11.36
C GLN A 5 -22.40 13.92 -12.60
N HIS A 6 -21.66 12.82 -12.45
CA HIS A 6 -21.14 12.01 -13.56
C HIS A 6 -21.17 10.52 -13.17
N ASP A 7 -20.86 9.64 -14.12
CA ASP A 7 -20.77 8.20 -13.84
C ASP A 7 -19.59 7.89 -12.89
N LYS A 8 -19.66 6.80 -12.12
CA LYS A 8 -18.55 6.36 -11.25
C LYS A 8 -17.30 5.96 -12.05
N ARG A 9 -17.44 5.72 -13.35
CA ARG A 9 -16.35 5.43 -14.30
C ARG A 9 -16.07 6.59 -15.25
N ASP A 10 -16.30 7.82 -14.80
CA ASP A 10 -15.89 8.99 -15.55
C ASP A 10 -14.36 8.95 -15.82
N PRO A 11 -13.90 9.20 -17.05
CA PRO A 11 -12.47 9.20 -17.38
C PRO A 11 -11.65 10.12 -16.49
N ALA A 12 -12.17 11.30 -16.12
CA ALA A 12 -11.45 12.23 -15.26
C ALA A 12 -11.27 11.66 -13.83
N CYS A 13 -12.27 10.95 -13.31
CA CYS A 13 -12.13 10.23 -12.04
C CYS A 13 -11.10 9.11 -12.12
N LEU A 14 -11.02 8.40 -13.25
CA LEU A 14 -10.06 7.32 -13.45
C LEU A 14 -8.63 7.85 -13.53
N GLU A 15 -8.43 9.00 -14.19
CA GLU A 15 -7.13 9.69 -14.24
C GLU A 15 -6.69 10.14 -12.85
N VAL A 16 -7.59 10.78 -12.09
CA VAL A 16 -7.30 11.17 -10.70
C VAL A 16 -7.01 9.93 -9.86
N PHE A 17 -7.82 8.88 -9.97
CA PHE A 17 -7.65 7.63 -9.25
C PHE A 17 -6.27 6.99 -9.48
N ALA A 18 -5.78 7.01 -10.72
CA ALA A 18 -4.46 6.51 -11.06
C ALA A 18 -3.34 7.26 -10.31
N LYS A 19 -3.52 8.56 -10.08
CA LYS A 19 -2.55 9.44 -9.39
C LYS A 19 -2.71 9.46 -7.85
N LEU A 20 -3.79 8.92 -7.28
CA LEU A 20 -4.07 9.06 -5.85
C LEU A 20 -3.08 8.36 -4.92
N SER A 21 -2.46 7.26 -5.35
CA SER A 21 -1.42 6.59 -4.54
C SER A 21 -0.20 7.51 -4.40
N GLU A 22 0.34 7.95 -5.54
CA GLU A 22 1.47 8.89 -5.63
C GLU A 22 1.16 10.20 -4.90
N TYR A 23 -0.08 10.69 -4.97
CA TYR A 23 -0.53 11.87 -4.22
C TYR A 23 -0.46 11.66 -2.69
N VAL A 24 -0.87 10.49 -2.19
CA VAL A 24 -0.82 10.17 -0.75
C VAL A 24 0.62 9.95 -0.28
N ASP A 25 1.47 9.41 -1.15
CA ASP A 25 2.88 9.17 -0.87
C ASP A 25 3.75 10.43 -1.06
N GLY A 26 3.21 11.48 -1.69
CA GLY A 26 3.87 12.77 -1.91
C GLY A 26 4.86 12.76 -3.08
N GLU A 27 4.64 11.89 -4.06
CA GLU A 27 5.53 11.65 -5.20
C GLU A 27 5.12 12.44 -6.46
N LEU A 28 3.93 13.05 -6.46
CA LEU A 28 3.44 13.88 -7.56
C LEU A 28 4.17 15.22 -7.64
N ASP A 29 4.29 15.74 -8.86
CA ASP A 29 4.77 17.11 -9.06
C ASP A 29 3.71 18.17 -8.70
N ALA A 30 4.08 19.44 -8.74
CA ALA A 30 3.20 20.54 -8.36
C ALA A 30 1.99 20.72 -9.30
N VAL A 31 2.13 20.37 -10.58
CA VAL A 31 1.06 20.47 -11.57
C VAL A 31 0.06 19.34 -11.34
N GLU A 32 0.56 18.12 -11.15
CA GLU A 32 -0.25 16.94 -10.90
C GLU A 32 -1.01 17.05 -9.56
N CYS A 33 -0.37 17.60 -8.53
CA CYS A 33 -1.05 17.91 -7.27
C CYS A 33 -2.23 18.86 -7.47
N GLN A 34 -2.06 19.92 -8.28
CA GLN A 34 -3.13 20.88 -8.56
C GLN A 34 -4.29 20.24 -9.35
N GLU A 35 -4.00 19.36 -10.30
CA GLU A 35 -5.03 18.64 -11.06
C GLU A 35 -5.90 17.76 -10.14
N VAL A 36 -5.25 17.00 -9.25
CA VAL A 36 -5.94 16.17 -8.25
C VAL A 36 -6.78 17.05 -7.33
N GLU A 37 -6.21 18.14 -6.79
CA GLU A 37 -6.89 19.07 -5.88
C GLU A 37 -8.09 19.75 -6.51
N ALA A 38 -7.97 20.19 -7.77
CA ALA A 38 -9.05 20.82 -8.51
C ALA A 38 -10.23 19.85 -8.71
N HIS A 39 -9.96 18.58 -9.00
CA HIS A 39 -11.01 17.59 -9.18
C HIS A 39 -11.71 17.24 -7.86
N ILE A 40 -10.95 16.94 -6.80
CA ILE A 40 -11.53 16.53 -5.51
C ILE A 40 -12.29 17.67 -4.83
N ALA A 41 -12.00 18.95 -5.16
CA ALA A 41 -12.72 20.10 -4.63
C ALA A 41 -14.22 20.03 -4.95
N ASP A 42 -14.58 19.52 -6.14
CA ASP A 42 -15.97 19.44 -6.59
C ASP A 42 -16.50 17.99 -6.71
N CYS A 43 -15.68 16.96 -6.47
CA CYS A 43 -16.07 15.54 -6.62
C CYS A 43 -16.12 14.77 -5.27
N PRO A 44 -17.28 14.74 -4.57
CA PRO A 44 -17.44 14.01 -3.31
C PRO A 44 -17.05 12.52 -3.37
N PRO A 45 -17.35 11.75 -4.43
CA PRO A 45 -16.92 10.35 -4.52
C PRO A 45 -15.39 10.17 -4.47
N CYS A 46 -14.64 11.04 -5.15
CA CYS A 46 -13.17 11.00 -5.12
C CYS A 46 -12.62 11.39 -3.74
N VAL A 47 -13.27 12.33 -3.05
CA VAL A 47 -12.93 12.68 -1.65
C VAL A 47 -13.12 11.49 -0.72
N GLU A 48 -14.26 10.79 -0.81
CA GLU A 48 -14.52 9.60 0.01
C GLU A 48 -13.49 8.48 -0.24
N PHE A 49 -13.12 8.28 -1.50
CA PHE A 49 -12.11 7.29 -1.86
C PHE A 49 -10.72 7.69 -1.32
N LEU A 50 -10.30 8.94 -1.51
CA LEU A 50 -9.04 9.46 -0.98
C LEU A 50 -8.95 9.31 0.54
N GLN A 51 -10.04 9.61 1.27
CA GLN A 51 -10.10 9.40 2.71
C GLN A 51 -9.95 7.92 3.08
N SER A 52 -10.54 7.02 2.30
CA SER A 52 -10.42 5.57 2.50
C SER A 52 -8.99 5.09 2.28
N LEU A 53 -8.31 5.58 1.23
CA LEU A 53 -6.91 5.30 0.96
C LEU A 53 -6.00 5.79 2.10
N LYS A 54 -6.21 7.03 2.57
CA LYS A 54 -5.47 7.58 3.72
C LYS A 54 -5.63 6.75 5.00
N ARG A 55 -6.82 6.19 5.24
CA ARG A 55 -7.05 5.29 6.39
C ARG A 55 -6.29 3.98 6.24
N CYS A 56 -6.22 3.41 5.04
CA CYS A 56 -5.42 2.19 4.79
C CYS A 56 -3.94 2.43 5.09
N VAL A 57 -3.37 3.52 4.56
CA VAL A 57 -1.95 3.89 4.81
C VAL A 57 -1.69 4.18 6.28
N ALA A 58 -2.62 4.89 6.96
CA ALA A 58 -2.51 5.14 8.39
C ALA A 58 -2.55 3.83 9.21
N ALA A 59 -3.42 2.89 8.85
CA ALA A 59 -3.52 1.60 9.50
C ALA A 59 -2.22 0.79 9.32
N GLU A 60 -1.63 0.79 8.12
CA GLU A 60 -0.33 0.17 7.88
C GLU A 60 0.76 0.75 8.80
N ARG A 61 0.88 2.08 8.85
CA ARG A 61 1.84 2.77 9.73
C ARG A 61 1.61 2.45 11.21
N GLN A 62 0.36 2.27 11.62
CA GLN A 62 0.03 1.84 12.98
C GLN A 62 0.45 0.39 13.26
N PHE A 63 0.39 -0.49 12.26
CA PHE A 63 0.83 -1.88 12.37
C PHE A 63 2.34 -2.08 12.27
N GLN A 64 3.08 -1.12 11.72
CA GLN A 64 4.56 -1.10 11.76
C GLN A 64 5.12 -1.03 13.19
N GLY A 65 4.27 -0.76 14.20
CA GLY A 65 4.61 -0.86 15.63
C GLY A 65 4.44 -2.26 16.25
N ARG A 66 4.06 -3.31 15.50
CA ARG A 66 4.04 -4.68 16.01
C ARG A 66 5.33 -5.40 15.70
N GLU A 67 6.18 -5.45 16.72
CA GLU A 67 7.42 -6.22 16.84
C GLU A 67 8.35 -6.05 15.65
N GLU A 68 9.42 -5.27 15.86
CA GLU A 68 10.71 -5.62 15.25
C GLU A 68 10.78 -7.14 15.28
N CYS A 69 10.84 -7.81 14.12
CA CYS A 69 10.98 -9.26 14.05
C CYS A 69 12.05 -9.64 15.06
N GLY A 70 11.63 -10.19 16.20
CA GLY A 70 12.55 -10.47 17.29
C GLY A 70 13.66 -11.35 16.76
N PRO A 71 14.86 -11.33 17.38
CA PRO A 71 15.93 -12.22 16.95
C PRO A 71 15.38 -13.64 16.85
N VAL A 72 15.63 -14.29 15.72
CA VAL A 72 15.17 -15.66 15.49
C VAL A 72 15.61 -16.50 16.69
N PRO A 73 14.70 -17.21 17.38
CA PRO A 73 15.08 -18.04 18.51
C PRO A 73 16.18 -19.02 18.08
N PRO A 74 17.28 -19.14 18.84
CA PRO A 74 18.42 -19.96 18.43
C PRO A 74 18.03 -21.43 18.21
N GLU A 75 17.00 -21.93 18.90
CA GLU A 75 16.47 -23.28 18.73
C GLU A 75 15.82 -23.46 17.35
N LEU A 76 15.14 -22.43 16.83
CA LEU A 76 14.52 -22.47 15.50
C LEU A 76 15.59 -22.44 14.41
N GLU A 77 16.61 -21.59 14.58
CA GLU A 77 17.76 -21.53 13.66
C GLU A 77 18.51 -22.86 13.61
N GLN A 78 18.77 -23.47 14.77
CA GLN A 78 19.45 -24.77 14.87
C GLN A 78 18.65 -25.89 14.18
N ARG A 79 17.32 -25.89 14.35
CA ARG A 79 16.42 -26.86 13.70
C ARG A 79 16.37 -26.69 12.19
N LEU A 80 16.36 -25.45 11.69
CA LEU A 80 16.41 -25.15 10.26
C LEU A 80 17.73 -25.63 9.64
N LYS A 81 18.86 -25.32 10.29
CA LYS A 81 20.20 -25.75 9.85
C LYS A 81 20.31 -27.27 9.78
N SER A 82 19.86 -27.99 10.80
CA SER A 82 19.94 -29.45 10.83
C SER A 82 19.04 -30.11 9.79
N ALA A 83 17.82 -29.60 9.60
CA ALA A 83 16.90 -30.09 8.57
C ALA A 83 17.48 -29.88 7.16
N TRP A 84 18.10 -28.72 6.91
CA TRP A 84 18.73 -28.40 5.64
C TRP A 84 19.95 -29.28 5.35
N GLN A 85 20.83 -29.49 6.34
CA GLN A 85 21.97 -30.40 6.22
C GLN A 85 21.54 -31.84 5.94
N ALA A 86 20.51 -32.33 6.64
CA ALA A 86 19.95 -33.66 6.38
C ALA A 86 19.38 -33.78 4.96
N ALA A 87 18.73 -32.73 4.45
CA ALA A 87 18.22 -32.71 3.08
C ALA A 87 19.35 -32.72 2.03
N LEU A 88 20.45 -31.99 2.26
CA LEU A 88 21.62 -32.02 1.40
C LEU A 88 22.31 -33.38 1.40
N ALA A 89 22.48 -34.00 2.57
CA ALA A 89 23.07 -35.34 2.69
C ALA A 89 22.25 -36.38 1.89
N ARG A 90 20.92 -36.35 1.99
CA ARG A 90 20.04 -37.22 1.18
C ARG A 90 20.20 -37.04 -0.32
N ARG A 91 20.55 -35.84 -0.78
CA ARG A 91 20.78 -35.53 -2.20
C ARG A 91 22.19 -35.91 -2.68
N HIS A 92 23.18 -35.95 -1.78
CA HIS A 92 24.55 -36.38 -2.10
C HIS A 92 24.76 -37.90 -2.04
N HIS A 93 23.85 -38.62 -1.37
CA HIS A 93 23.86 -40.09 -1.28
C HIS A 93 22.94 -40.78 -2.31
N ALA A 94 22.32 -40.02 -3.22
CA ALA A 94 21.56 -40.49 -4.38
C ALA A 94 22.36 -40.24 -5.66
#